data_AF-I1YH08-F1
#
_entry.id   AF-I1YH08-F1
#
_cell.length_a   1.000
_cell.length_b   1.000
_cell.length_c   1.000
_cell.angle_alpha   90.00
_cell.angle_beta   90.00
_cell.angle_gamma   90.00
#
_symmetry.space_group_name_H-M   'P 1'
#
loop_
_entity.id
_entity.type
_entity.pdbx_description
1 polymer ?
#
loop_
_entity_poly.entity_id
_entity_poly.type
_entity_poly.pdbx_seq_one_letter_code
_entity_poly.pdbx_strand_id
1 'polypeptide(L)'
;MSENLILLPHIKVQNANALSSPFTIGFPAMTAWLGAVHALQRKLNMQDSPVEFSAIGVVVHHFDLQTYKGPGDFVHSIIGTGNPLEPKSEKDKPKGNAVRPSFIEEARCHLEVSLVIEYNCIEAQDESQMLERLHQLLLGNIKLAGGDILSCGTPEIVRDFDMAKRKLMPGYALVERRDLMQEAMEQGQDAMDAMLDYLAIHHTSSKDEKGGEERVHWLSQRKATGPNGERGWIVPIATGFHGISDLGNALNQRDPDTPHRFAESLVTLGEFKMPYRLASPEDLLWRYLVEPENNLYLCVQQTHESETTLSDY
;
A
#
# COMPACT_ATOMS: atom_id res chain seq x y z
N MET A 1 -20.82 0.87 17.46
CA MET A 1 -21.24 1.84 16.42
C MET A 1 -21.62 1.01 15.20
N SER A 2 -22.65 1.37 14.44
CA SER A 2 -23.00 0.63 13.23
C SER A 2 -21.93 0.91 12.17
N GLU A 3 -21.18 -0.13 11.79
CA GLU A 3 -20.11 -0.06 10.80
C GLU A 3 -20.74 0.01 9.41
N ASN A 4 -20.72 1.19 8.79
CA ASN A 4 -21.19 1.37 7.42
C ASN A 4 -20.01 1.11 6.49
N LEU A 5 -19.89 -0.14 6.00
CA LEU A 5 -18.82 -0.55 5.10
C LEU A 5 -19.37 -0.86 3.70
N ILE A 6 -18.62 -0.45 2.68
CA ILE A 6 -18.80 -0.89 1.29
C ILE A 6 -17.69 -1.89 0.98
N LEU A 7 -18.06 -3.07 0.49
CA LEU A 7 -17.14 -4.04 -0.06
C LEU A 7 -17.10 -3.89 -1.59
N LEU A 8 -15.90 -3.69 -2.12
CA LEU A 8 -15.58 -3.75 -3.54
C LEU A 8 -14.82 -5.05 -3.81
N PRO A 9 -15.50 -6.11 -4.25
CA PRO A 9 -14.88 -7.42 -4.35
C PRO A 9 -14.05 -7.59 -5.64
N HIS A 10 -12.92 -8.30 -5.53
CA HIS A 10 -12.16 -8.89 -6.64
C HIS A 10 -11.88 -7.94 -7.83
N ILE A 11 -11.33 -6.77 -7.53
CA ILE A 11 -10.85 -5.81 -8.53
C ILE A 11 -9.53 -6.32 -9.11
N LYS A 12 -9.53 -6.64 -10.40
CA LYS A 12 -8.34 -7.04 -11.15
C LYS A 12 -7.69 -5.81 -11.77
N VAL A 13 -6.45 -5.55 -11.38
CA VAL A 13 -5.67 -4.38 -11.81
C VAL A 13 -4.46 -4.84 -12.61
N GLN A 14 -4.28 -4.27 -13.80
CA GLN A 14 -3.15 -4.51 -14.67
C GLN A 14 -2.14 -3.36 -14.59
N ASN A 15 -0.84 -3.66 -14.52
CA ASN A 15 0.24 -2.68 -14.56
C ASN A 15 0.15 -1.62 -13.45
N ALA A 16 -0.26 -2.02 -12.24
CA ALA A 16 -0.16 -1.15 -11.07
C ALA A 16 1.31 -0.86 -10.74
N ASN A 17 1.60 0.35 -10.25
CA ASN A 17 2.94 0.74 -9.86
C ASN A 17 3.42 -0.10 -8.67
N ALA A 18 4.50 -0.86 -8.87
CA ALA A 18 5.13 -1.67 -7.84
C ALA A 18 6.36 -1.00 -7.22
N LEU A 19 6.83 0.14 -7.75
CA LEU A 19 7.88 0.95 -7.15
C LEU A 19 7.24 1.90 -6.12
N SER A 20 7.00 1.37 -4.92
CA SER A 20 6.21 2.06 -3.88
C SER A 20 6.98 3.11 -3.10
N SER A 21 8.31 3.01 -3.05
CA SER A 21 9.22 4.03 -2.52
C SER A 21 10.56 3.96 -3.26
N PRO A 22 11.50 4.90 -3.04
CA PRO A 22 12.83 4.87 -3.66
C PRO A 22 13.63 3.57 -3.44
N PHE A 23 13.30 2.78 -2.40
CA PHE A 23 14.02 1.56 -2.05
C PHE A 23 13.11 0.34 -1.81
N THR A 24 11.82 0.42 -2.15
CA THR A 24 10.88 -0.71 -2.02
C THR A 24 10.20 -1.02 -3.35
N ILE A 25 10.32 -2.28 -3.78
CA ILE A 25 9.61 -2.83 -4.93
C ILE A 25 8.68 -3.94 -4.45
N GLY A 26 7.39 -3.83 -4.77
CA GLY A 26 6.39 -4.80 -4.35
C GLY A 26 4.98 -4.21 -4.35
N PHE A 27 4.30 -4.32 -3.22
CA PHE A 27 2.94 -3.81 -3.07
C PHE A 27 2.90 -2.28 -3.20
N PRO A 28 1.91 -1.70 -3.92
CA PRO A 28 1.80 -0.25 -4.08
C PRO A 28 1.68 0.51 -2.75
N ALA A 29 2.15 1.75 -2.72
CA ALA A 29 2.07 2.61 -1.53
C ALA A 29 0.63 2.82 -1.05
N MET A 30 0.43 2.95 0.27
CA MET A 30 -0.89 3.18 0.85
C MET A 30 -1.56 4.48 0.39
N THR A 31 -0.74 5.48 0.07
CA THR A 31 -1.18 6.75 -0.52
C THR A 31 -1.91 6.58 -1.85
N ALA A 32 -1.55 5.55 -2.65
CA ALA A 32 -2.20 5.29 -3.92
C ALA A 32 -3.63 4.74 -3.74
N TRP A 33 -3.85 3.91 -2.72
CA TRP A 33 -5.14 3.31 -2.41
C TRP A 33 -6.12 4.34 -1.84
N LEU A 34 -5.67 5.08 -0.81
CA LEU A 34 -6.45 6.19 -0.25
C LEU A 34 -6.71 7.28 -1.29
N GLY A 35 -5.73 7.58 -2.16
CA GLY A 35 -5.89 8.56 -3.24
C GLY A 35 -6.94 8.15 -4.26
N ALA A 36 -7.01 6.85 -4.61
CA ALA A 36 -8.03 6.32 -5.50
C ALA A 36 -9.44 6.41 -4.90
N VAL A 37 -9.60 6.08 -3.61
CA VAL A 37 -10.89 6.21 -2.90
C VAL A 37 -11.31 7.67 -2.78
N HIS A 38 -10.38 8.57 -2.47
CA HIS A 38 -10.66 10.01 -2.47
C HIS A 38 -11.08 10.52 -3.86
N ALA A 39 -10.46 10.02 -4.93
CA ALA A 39 -10.88 10.34 -6.30
C ALA A 39 -12.28 9.79 -6.63
N LEU A 40 -12.63 8.59 -6.14
CA LEU A 40 -13.98 8.02 -6.26
C LEU A 40 -15.01 8.90 -5.56
N GLN A 41 -14.75 9.29 -4.31
CA GLN A 41 -15.61 10.19 -3.53
C GLN A 41 -15.88 11.48 -4.31
N ARG A 42 -14.83 12.15 -4.81
CA ARG A 42 -14.99 13.39 -5.58
C ARG A 42 -15.87 13.22 -6.80
N LYS A 43 -15.77 12.09 -7.51
CA LYS A 43 -16.59 11.82 -8.70
C LYS A 43 -18.04 11.51 -8.35
N LEU A 44 -18.29 10.82 -7.25
CA LEU A 44 -19.65 10.58 -6.75
C LEU A 44 -20.31 11.89 -6.29
N ASN A 45 -19.57 12.75 -5.61
CA ASN A 45 -20.08 14.05 -5.15
C ASN A 45 -20.40 14.99 -6.31
N MET A 46 -19.71 14.88 -7.44
CA MET A 46 -20.06 15.58 -8.69
C MET A 46 -21.36 15.06 -9.34
N GLN A 47 -21.84 13.89 -8.95
CA GLN A 47 -23.11 13.30 -9.41
C GLN A 47 -24.21 13.45 -8.35
N ASP A 48 -24.13 14.43 -7.46
CA ASP A 48 -25.10 14.70 -6.39
C ASP A 48 -25.26 13.55 -5.38
N SER A 49 -24.22 12.75 -5.16
CA SER A 49 -24.17 11.76 -4.07
C SER A 49 -23.20 12.29 -3.01
N PRO A 50 -23.65 12.90 -1.90
CA PRO A 50 -22.80 13.60 -0.93
C PRO A 50 -22.10 12.63 0.03
N VAL A 51 -21.49 11.58 -0.50
CA VAL A 51 -20.83 10.55 0.29
C VAL A 51 -19.48 11.03 0.83
N GLU A 52 -19.14 10.58 2.01
CA GLU A 52 -17.82 10.74 2.60
C GLU A 52 -17.20 9.37 2.82
N PHE A 53 -15.98 9.15 2.31
CA PHE A 53 -15.20 7.95 2.55
C PHE A 53 -14.09 8.24 3.55
N SER A 54 -14.23 7.70 4.76
CA SER A 54 -13.37 7.99 5.91
C SER A 54 -12.18 7.03 6.04
N ALA A 55 -12.29 5.81 5.53
CA ALA A 55 -11.23 4.80 5.57
C ALA A 55 -11.26 3.82 4.41
N ILE A 56 -10.13 3.16 4.20
CA ILE A 56 -9.98 2.04 3.28
C ILE A 56 -9.24 0.85 3.88
N GLY A 57 -9.81 -0.33 3.77
CA GLY A 57 -9.17 -1.61 3.92
C GLY A 57 -8.75 -2.19 2.58
N VAL A 58 -7.54 -2.74 2.50
CA VAL A 58 -7.05 -3.40 1.28
C VAL A 58 -6.74 -4.86 1.56
N VAL A 59 -7.38 -5.75 0.81
CA VAL A 59 -7.15 -7.19 0.88
C VAL A 59 -6.65 -7.68 -0.47
N VAL A 60 -5.50 -8.36 -0.46
CA VAL A 60 -4.85 -8.89 -1.65
C VAL A 60 -5.20 -10.36 -1.81
N HIS A 61 -5.84 -10.71 -2.92
CA HIS A 61 -6.16 -12.09 -3.30
C HIS A 61 -5.06 -12.69 -4.19
N HIS A 62 -4.52 -11.88 -5.10
CA HIS A 62 -3.46 -12.26 -6.00
C HIS A 62 -2.49 -11.11 -6.22
N PHE A 63 -1.20 -11.42 -6.29
CA PHE A 63 -0.13 -10.47 -6.52
C PHE A 63 0.90 -11.11 -7.45
N ASP A 64 1.12 -10.50 -8.60
CA ASP A 64 2.10 -10.94 -9.60
C ASP A 64 3.00 -9.76 -9.97
N LEU A 65 4.25 -9.80 -9.49
CA LEU A 65 5.25 -8.77 -9.75
C LEU A 65 5.99 -9.10 -11.05
N GLN A 66 6.01 -8.16 -11.99
CA GLN A 66 6.66 -8.33 -13.30
C GLN A 66 8.17 -8.25 -13.18
N THR A 67 8.75 -9.36 -12.75
CA THR A 67 10.19 -9.55 -12.61
C THR A 67 10.63 -10.80 -13.36
N TYR A 68 11.90 -10.82 -13.73
CA TYR A 68 12.51 -11.93 -14.41
C TYR A 68 13.80 -12.33 -13.70
N LYS A 69 13.99 -13.63 -13.52
CA LYS A 69 15.24 -14.21 -13.02
C LYS A 69 15.74 -15.24 -14.01
N GLY A 70 16.85 -14.94 -14.66
CA GLY A 70 17.45 -15.81 -15.66
C GLY A 70 18.16 -17.02 -15.06
N PRO A 71 18.52 -18.01 -15.88
CA PRO A 71 19.34 -19.14 -15.44
C PRO A 71 20.71 -18.66 -14.92
N GLY A 72 20.98 -18.92 -13.64
CA GLY A 72 22.25 -18.52 -12.99
C GLY A 72 22.24 -17.15 -12.32
N ASP A 73 21.16 -16.37 -12.46
CA ASP A 73 21.04 -15.09 -11.77
C ASP A 73 20.79 -15.32 -10.27
N PHE A 74 21.36 -14.44 -9.44
CA PHE A 74 21.07 -14.44 -8.01
C PHE A 74 19.82 -13.60 -7.68
N VAL A 75 19.71 -12.42 -8.30
CA VAL A 75 18.64 -11.43 -8.09
C VAL A 75 17.64 -11.43 -9.24
N HIS A 76 16.47 -10.80 -9.01
CA HIS A 76 15.47 -10.58 -10.04
C HIS A 76 15.70 -9.22 -10.72
N SER A 77 15.47 -9.15 -12.03
CA SER A 77 15.46 -7.91 -12.81
C SER A 77 14.02 -7.46 -13.07
N ILE A 78 13.78 -6.14 -13.12
CA ILE A 78 12.49 -5.58 -13.50
C ILE A 78 12.28 -5.74 -15.00
N ILE A 79 11.07 -6.13 -15.41
CA ILE A 79 10.71 -6.17 -16.83
C ILE A 79 10.31 -4.77 -17.29
N GLY A 80 11.15 -4.15 -18.13
CA GLY A 80 10.87 -2.83 -18.72
C GLY A 80 10.01 -2.89 -19.98
N THR A 81 9.49 -1.73 -20.39
CA THR A 81 8.78 -1.59 -21.68
C THR A 81 9.57 -0.81 -22.72
N GLY A 82 9.35 -1.14 -23.99
CA GLY A 82 9.88 -0.36 -25.10
C GLY A 82 9.12 0.94 -25.26
N ASN A 83 9.77 2.06 -24.95
CA ASN A 83 9.22 3.39 -25.20
C ASN A 83 9.40 3.79 -26.68
N PRO A 84 8.52 4.65 -27.23
CA PRO A 84 8.66 5.16 -28.60
C PRO A 84 10.03 5.80 -28.83
N LEU A 85 10.53 5.72 -30.07
CA LEU A 85 11.79 6.36 -30.44
C LEU A 85 11.65 7.89 -30.43
N GLU A 86 12.68 8.57 -29.96
CA GLU A 86 12.75 10.03 -29.93
C GLU A 86 13.49 10.57 -31.15
N PRO A 87 12.98 11.61 -31.83
CA PRO A 87 13.69 12.27 -32.91
C PRO A 87 15.01 12.86 -32.39
N LYS A 88 16.14 12.44 -32.97
CA LYS A 88 17.46 12.97 -32.60
C LYS A 88 18.33 13.16 -33.83
N SER A 89 18.71 14.42 -34.05
CA SER A 89 19.67 14.77 -35.07
C SER A 89 21.07 14.36 -34.59
N GLU A 90 21.63 13.33 -35.21
CA GLU A 90 23.01 12.90 -34.99
C GLU A 90 23.88 13.29 -36.18
N LYS A 91 25.13 13.66 -35.89
CA LYS A 91 26.14 13.88 -36.92
C LYS A 91 26.32 12.56 -37.71
N ASP A 92 26.41 12.66 -39.04
CA ASP A 92 26.57 11.53 -39.96
C ASP A 92 25.35 10.59 -40.12
N LYS A 93 24.17 10.99 -39.63
CA LYS A 93 22.89 10.29 -39.87
C LYS A 93 21.91 11.11 -40.70
N PRO A 94 21.01 10.46 -41.45
CA PRO A 94 20.02 11.17 -42.26
C PRO A 94 19.07 12.00 -41.38
N LYS A 95 18.57 13.11 -41.95
CA LYS A 95 17.49 13.91 -41.33
C LYS A 95 16.26 13.02 -41.13
N GLY A 96 15.71 13.04 -39.92
CA GLY A 96 14.61 12.14 -39.51
C GLY A 96 15.06 10.90 -38.74
N ASN A 97 16.34 10.81 -38.35
CA ASN A 97 16.82 9.76 -37.45
C ASN A 97 16.11 9.83 -36.08
N ALA A 98 15.86 8.66 -35.49
CA ALA A 98 15.27 8.50 -34.18
C ALA A 98 16.09 7.51 -33.34
N VAL A 99 16.19 7.76 -32.04
CA VAL A 99 16.94 6.93 -31.09
C VAL A 99 16.04 6.44 -29.97
N ARG A 100 16.43 5.37 -29.30
CA ARG A 100 15.72 4.95 -28.10
C ARG A 100 15.92 6.00 -27.01
N PRO A 101 14.85 6.38 -26.28
CA PRO A 101 14.98 7.23 -25.12
C PRO A 101 15.79 6.53 -24.03
N SER A 102 16.23 7.31 -23.05
CA SER A 102 16.84 6.78 -21.84
C SER A 102 15.89 5.80 -21.17
N PHE A 103 16.44 4.67 -20.73
CA PHE A 103 15.66 3.67 -20.00
C PHE A 103 15.31 4.21 -18.62
N ILE A 104 14.01 4.20 -18.29
CA ILE A 104 13.49 4.55 -16.98
C ILE A 104 12.95 3.26 -16.37
N GLU A 105 13.45 2.92 -15.19
CA GLU A 105 13.00 1.75 -14.45
C GLU A 105 11.61 2.01 -13.87
N GLU A 106 10.63 1.19 -14.27
CA GLU A 106 9.27 1.24 -13.76
C GLU A 106 8.85 -0.17 -13.35
N ALA A 107 8.89 -0.46 -12.05
CA ALA A 107 8.39 -1.73 -11.54
C ALA A 107 6.87 -1.77 -11.62
N ARG A 108 6.32 -2.87 -12.15
CA ARG A 108 4.87 -3.06 -12.33
C ARG A 108 4.40 -4.38 -11.76
N CYS A 109 3.15 -4.42 -11.33
CA CYS A 109 2.50 -5.64 -10.86
C CYS A 109 1.08 -5.79 -11.42
N HIS A 110 0.62 -7.02 -11.48
CA HIS A 110 -0.78 -7.39 -11.64
C HIS A 110 -1.34 -7.76 -10.27
N LEU A 111 -2.55 -7.28 -9.98
CA LEU A 111 -3.17 -7.40 -8.68
C LEU A 111 -4.60 -7.91 -8.82
N GLU A 112 -5.02 -8.72 -7.87
CA GLU A 112 -6.45 -8.92 -7.57
C GLU A 112 -6.66 -8.52 -6.12
N VAL A 113 -7.44 -7.46 -5.91
CA VAL A 113 -7.67 -6.89 -4.58
C VAL A 113 -9.16 -6.70 -4.31
N SER A 114 -9.55 -6.82 -3.05
CA SER A 114 -10.84 -6.31 -2.57
C SER A 114 -10.59 -5.10 -1.68
N LEU A 115 -11.45 -4.09 -1.82
CA LEU A 115 -11.40 -2.89 -1.00
C LEU A 115 -12.59 -2.88 -0.04
N VAL A 116 -12.36 -2.54 1.21
CA VAL A 116 -13.41 -2.26 2.20
C VAL A 116 -13.37 -0.77 2.45
N ILE A 117 -14.46 -0.05 2.25
CA ILE A 117 -14.48 1.40 2.40
C ILE A 117 -15.48 1.75 3.49
N GLU A 118 -15.04 2.48 4.50
CA GLU A 118 -15.97 3.07 5.46
C GLU A 118 -16.60 4.32 4.85
N TYR A 119 -17.92 4.43 4.95
CA TYR A 119 -18.67 5.53 4.35
C TYR A 119 -19.65 6.18 5.32
N ASN A 120 -19.87 7.48 5.13
CA ASN A 120 -20.79 8.31 5.90
C ASN A 120 -21.62 9.22 4.96
N CYS A 121 -22.56 9.97 5.56
CA CYS A 121 -23.32 11.04 4.89
C CYS A 121 -24.23 10.60 3.72
N ILE A 122 -24.72 9.37 3.75
CA ILE A 122 -25.73 8.89 2.79
C ILE A 122 -26.91 8.22 3.51
N GLU A 123 -28.12 8.46 3.01
CA GLU A 123 -29.33 7.84 3.53
C GLU A 123 -29.54 6.43 2.94
N ALA A 124 -30.18 5.55 3.70
CA ALA A 124 -30.39 4.15 3.30
C ALA A 124 -31.14 3.99 1.95
N GLN A 125 -31.97 4.96 1.57
CA GLN A 125 -32.71 4.95 0.30
C GLN A 125 -31.80 5.19 -0.92
N ASP A 126 -30.70 5.93 -0.73
CA ASP A 126 -29.79 6.33 -1.82
C ASP A 126 -28.60 5.37 -1.97
N GLU A 127 -28.41 4.46 -1.01
CA GLU A 127 -27.34 3.47 -0.99
C GLU A 127 -27.26 2.65 -2.29
N SER A 128 -28.41 2.20 -2.81
CA SER A 128 -28.44 1.37 -4.03
C SER A 128 -27.99 2.15 -5.26
N GLN A 129 -28.40 3.42 -5.37
CA GLN A 129 -28.00 4.30 -6.47
C GLN A 129 -26.51 4.65 -6.38
N MET A 130 -25.99 4.90 -5.17
CA MET A 130 -24.57 5.12 -4.94
C MET A 130 -23.74 3.90 -5.37
N LEU A 131 -24.13 2.68 -4.98
CA LEU A 131 -23.39 1.47 -5.37
C LEU A 131 -23.35 1.26 -6.88
N GLU A 132 -24.45 1.55 -7.58
CA GLU A 132 -24.49 1.46 -9.04
C GLU A 132 -23.54 2.46 -9.70
N ARG A 133 -23.56 3.73 -9.25
CA ARG A 133 -22.65 4.77 -9.75
C ARG A 133 -21.20 4.44 -9.44
N LEU A 134 -20.91 3.96 -8.23
CA LEU A 134 -19.59 3.52 -7.80
C LEU A 134 -19.06 2.39 -8.69
N HIS A 135 -19.92 1.41 -9.01
CA HIS A 135 -19.57 0.31 -9.91
C HIS A 135 -19.23 0.82 -11.32
N GLN A 136 -20.05 1.73 -11.87
CA GLN A 136 -19.80 2.33 -13.18
C GLN A 136 -18.47 3.10 -13.21
N LEU A 137 -18.16 3.86 -12.15
CA LEU A 137 -16.91 4.59 -12.05
C LEU A 137 -15.68 3.67 -12.01
N LEU A 138 -15.77 2.54 -11.32
CA LEU A 138 -14.70 1.53 -11.25
C LEU A 138 -14.43 0.88 -12.62
N LEU A 139 -15.47 0.65 -13.44
CA LEU A 139 -15.33 -0.04 -14.72
C LEU A 139 -14.69 0.81 -15.83
N GLY A 140 -14.64 2.13 -15.72
CA GLY A 140 -14.17 2.96 -16.85
C GLY A 140 -13.54 4.31 -16.52
N ASN A 141 -13.57 4.77 -15.27
CA ASN A 141 -13.20 6.16 -14.96
C ASN A 141 -12.10 6.28 -13.90
N ILE A 142 -11.55 5.18 -13.36
CA ILE A 142 -10.55 5.21 -12.32
C ILE A 142 -9.41 4.23 -12.62
N LYS A 143 -8.21 4.60 -12.16
CA LYS A 143 -7.03 3.75 -12.12
C LYS A 143 -6.67 3.49 -10.65
N LEU A 144 -6.17 2.29 -10.35
CA LEU A 144 -5.69 1.94 -9.02
C LEU A 144 -4.16 1.84 -9.05
N ALA A 145 -3.48 2.65 -8.24
CA ALA A 145 -2.02 2.76 -8.24
C ALA A 145 -1.41 2.94 -9.65
N GLY A 146 -2.08 3.71 -10.52
CA GLY A 146 -1.67 3.93 -11.92
C GLY A 146 -2.06 2.82 -12.90
N GLY A 147 -2.45 1.64 -12.40
CA GLY A 147 -2.88 0.51 -13.20
C GLY A 147 -4.32 0.58 -13.69
N ASP A 148 -4.62 -0.17 -14.74
CA ASP A 148 -5.95 -0.27 -15.36
C ASP A 148 -6.79 -1.35 -14.69
N ILE A 149 -8.07 -1.05 -14.43
CA ILE A 149 -9.02 -2.04 -13.91
C ILE A 149 -9.53 -2.87 -15.08
N LEU A 150 -9.29 -4.19 -15.05
CA LEU A 150 -9.75 -5.13 -16.07
C LEU A 150 -11.17 -5.63 -15.80
N SER A 151 -11.48 -5.86 -14.52
CA SER A 151 -12.78 -6.31 -14.05
C SER A 151 -12.91 -6.04 -12.56
N CYS A 152 -14.11 -5.85 -12.07
CA CYS A 152 -14.43 -5.81 -10.65
C CYS A 152 -15.72 -6.59 -10.39
N GLY A 153 -15.86 -7.14 -9.19
CA GLY A 153 -17.14 -7.68 -8.73
C GLY A 153 -18.11 -6.56 -8.34
N THR A 154 -19.37 -6.93 -8.15
CA THR A 154 -20.43 -5.96 -7.81
C THR A 154 -20.21 -5.39 -6.41
N PRO A 155 -20.15 -4.05 -6.25
CA PRO A 155 -20.10 -3.40 -4.94
C PRO A 155 -21.31 -3.75 -4.09
N GLU A 156 -21.09 -3.92 -2.78
CA GLU A 156 -22.17 -4.19 -1.83
C GLU A 156 -21.91 -3.52 -0.48
N ILE A 157 -22.99 -3.28 0.27
CA ILE A 157 -22.89 -2.77 1.64
C ILE A 157 -22.85 -3.93 2.61
N VAL A 158 -21.90 -3.87 3.54
CA VAL A 158 -21.67 -4.84 4.59
C VAL A 158 -21.70 -4.12 5.92
N ARG A 159 -22.62 -4.52 6.81
CA ARG A 159 -22.75 -3.96 8.17
C ARG A 159 -22.28 -4.92 9.26
N ASP A 160 -21.78 -6.09 8.84
CA ASP A 160 -21.26 -7.15 9.70
C ASP A 160 -19.86 -7.51 9.22
N PHE A 161 -18.85 -7.17 10.03
CA PHE A 161 -17.46 -7.44 9.71
C PHE A 161 -17.16 -8.94 9.60
N ASP A 162 -17.85 -9.82 10.33
CA ASP A 162 -17.66 -11.27 10.17
C ASP A 162 -18.14 -11.75 8.80
N MET A 163 -19.22 -11.16 8.28
CA MET A 163 -19.65 -11.41 6.91
C MET A 163 -18.63 -10.88 5.90
N ALA A 164 -18.07 -9.67 6.12
CA ALA A 164 -17.01 -9.12 5.28
C ALA A 164 -15.80 -10.07 5.23
N LYS A 165 -15.30 -10.52 6.39
CA LYS A 165 -14.17 -11.44 6.50
C LYS A 165 -14.37 -12.72 5.68
N ARG A 166 -15.57 -13.31 5.70
CA ARG A 166 -15.88 -14.51 4.91
C ARG A 166 -15.77 -14.26 3.40
N LYS A 167 -16.21 -13.09 2.93
CA LYS A 167 -16.16 -12.72 1.51
C LYS A 167 -14.76 -12.29 1.06
N LEU A 168 -13.96 -11.75 1.97
CA LEU A 168 -12.56 -11.37 1.73
C LEU A 168 -11.60 -12.58 1.68
N MET A 169 -12.07 -13.79 2.04
CA MET A 169 -11.28 -15.00 1.98
C MET A 169 -11.50 -15.78 0.68
N PRO A 170 -10.45 -16.37 0.09
CA PRO A 170 -9.05 -16.32 0.52
C PRO A 170 -8.38 -14.99 0.12
N GLY A 171 -7.68 -14.35 1.05
CA GLY A 171 -6.96 -13.09 0.81
C GLY A 171 -6.08 -12.71 1.99
N TYR A 172 -5.27 -11.67 1.82
CA TYR A 172 -4.38 -11.14 2.85
C TYR A 172 -4.60 -9.63 3.01
N ALA A 173 -5.06 -9.23 4.19
CA ALA A 173 -5.14 -7.84 4.61
C ALA A 173 -3.75 -7.32 4.98
N LEU A 174 -3.44 -6.09 4.58
CA LEU A 174 -2.23 -5.41 4.99
C LEU A 174 -2.47 -4.66 6.31
N VAL A 175 -1.69 -5.02 7.34
CA VAL A 175 -1.71 -4.41 8.67
C VAL A 175 -0.41 -3.65 8.92
N GLU A 176 -0.47 -2.45 9.47
CA GLU A 176 0.70 -1.65 9.85
C GLU A 176 1.42 -2.30 11.04
N ARG A 177 2.75 -2.40 10.97
CA ARG A 177 3.61 -2.91 12.04
C ARG A 177 4.70 -1.91 12.44
N ARG A 178 4.31 -0.65 12.57
CA ARG A 178 5.19 0.43 13.04
C ARG A 178 5.68 0.19 14.46
N ASP A 179 4.86 -0.47 15.28
CA ASP A 179 5.18 -0.92 16.64
C ASP A 179 6.55 -1.63 16.69
N LEU A 180 6.79 -2.56 15.76
CA LEU A 180 8.05 -3.33 15.70
C LEU A 180 9.27 -2.43 15.48
N MET A 181 9.13 -1.40 14.66
CA MET A 181 10.21 -0.44 14.43
C MET A 181 10.42 0.46 15.64
N GLN A 182 9.34 0.95 16.24
CA GLN A 182 9.41 1.80 17.45
C GLN A 182 10.10 1.06 18.60
N GLU A 183 9.68 -0.17 18.90
CA GLU A 183 10.30 -1.00 19.94
C GLU A 183 11.80 -1.24 19.68
N ALA A 184 12.19 -1.50 18.43
CA ALA A 184 13.59 -1.72 18.07
C ALA A 184 14.43 -0.43 18.18
N MET A 185 13.86 0.71 17.79
CA MET A 185 14.52 2.01 17.89
C MET A 185 14.65 2.47 19.34
N GLU A 186 13.66 2.19 20.20
CA GLU A 186 13.75 2.42 21.64
C GLU A 186 14.86 1.59 22.31
N GLN A 187 15.14 0.40 21.76
CA GLN A 187 16.29 -0.43 22.16
C GLN A 187 17.63 0.06 21.59
N GLY A 188 17.63 1.17 20.85
CA GLY A 188 18.82 1.84 20.33
C GLY A 188 19.24 1.42 18.92
N GLN A 189 18.40 0.70 18.16
CA GLN A 189 18.67 0.41 16.75
C GLN A 189 18.39 1.62 15.86
N ASP A 190 19.18 1.80 14.80
CA ASP A 190 18.83 2.73 13.73
C ASP A 190 17.54 2.27 13.01
N ALA A 191 16.76 3.20 12.45
CA ALA A 191 15.50 2.89 11.80
C ALA A 191 15.67 1.97 10.57
N MET A 192 16.72 2.17 9.77
CA MET A 192 16.99 1.33 8.61
C MET A 192 17.49 -0.05 9.03
N ASP A 193 18.36 -0.11 10.04
CA ASP A 193 18.81 -1.38 10.61
C ASP A 193 17.64 -2.17 11.21
N ALA A 194 16.75 -1.52 11.96
CA ALA A 194 15.55 -2.13 12.52
C ALA A 194 14.67 -2.71 11.41
N MET A 195 14.38 -1.93 10.36
CA MET A 195 13.60 -2.40 9.22
C MET A 195 14.25 -3.62 8.56
N LEU A 196 15.55 -3.56 8.27
CA LEU A 196 16.29 -4.66 7.63
C LEU A 196 16.35 -5.91 8.53
N ASP A 197 16.47 -5.74 9.84
CA ASP A 197 16.53 -6.82 10.83
C ASP A 197 15.25 -7.68 10.82
N TYR A 198 14.08 -7.07 10.63
CA TYR A 198 12.81 -7.80 10.47
C TYR A 198 12.63 -8.45 9.09
N LEU A 199 13.34 -7.98 8.06
CA LEU A 199 13.27 -8.53 6.70
C LEU A 199 14.29 -9.65 6.46
N ALA A 200 15.43 -9.59 7.15
CA ALA A 200 16.54 -10.53 7.01
C ALA A 200 16.20 -11.92 7.54
N ILE A 201 16.83 -12.93 6.91
CA ILE A 201 16.84 -14.30 7.43
C ILE A 201 18.11 -14.44 8.28
N HIS A 202 17.93 -14.65 9.58
CA HIS A 202 19.02 -14.80 10.53
C HIS A 202 19.41 -16.25 10.67
N HIS A 203 20.72 -16.52 10.64
CA HIS A 203 21.30 -17.83 10.82
C HIS A 203 21.99 -17.90 12.18
N THR A 204 21.50 -18.75 13.07
CA THR A 204 22.05 -18.97 14.41
C THR A 204 22.51 -20.42 14.55
N SER A 205 23.60 -20.65 15.27
CA SER A 205 24.07 -22.00 15.59
C SER A 205 23.98 -22.24 17.09
N SER A 206 23.44 -23.40 17.48
CA SER A 206 23.47 -23.91 18.85
C SER A 206 24.25 -25.21 18.89
N LYS A 207 24.93 -25.44 20.02
CA LYS A 207 25.64 -26.70 20.30
C LYS A 207 24.84 -27.49 21.33
N ASP A 208 24.52 -28.73 21.01
CA ASP A 208 23.95 -29.69 21.96
C ASP A 208 24.90 -30.86 22.15
N GLU A 209 25.19 -31.21 23.41
CA GLU A 209 25.87 -32.46 23.76
C GLU A 209 24.82 -33.54 24.08
N LYS A 210 24.68 -34.51 23.20
CA LYS A 210 23.90 -35.73 23.48
C LYS A 210 24.81 -36.95 23.38
N GLY A 211 25.09 -37.56 24.52
CA GLY A 211 25.84 -38.83 24.58
C GLY A 211 27.35 -38.71 24.36
N GLY A 212 27.95 -37.52 24.55
CA GLY A 212 29.39 -37.30 24.39
C GLY A 212 29.85 -36.92 22.97
N GLU A 213 28.91 -36.75 22.03
CA GLU A 213 29.18 -36.18 20.70
C GLU A 213 28.62 -34.75 20.62
N GLU A 214 29.47 -33.78 20.23
CA GLU A 214 29.03 -32.40 19.93
C GLU A 214 28.21 -32.40 18.63
N ARG A 215 26.95 -31.96 18.69
CA ARG A 215 26.12 -31.69 17.51
C ARG A 215 25.86 -30.20 17.38
N VAL A 216 26.16 -29.66 16.20
CA VAL A 216 25.86 -28.25 15.86
C VAL A 216 24.55 -28.20 15.09
N HIS A 217 23.58 -27.47 15.62
CA HIS A 217 22.29 -27.22 15.00
C HIS A 217 22.27 -25.81 14.42
N TRP A 218 22.07 -25.70 13.10
CA TRP A 218 21.87 -24.42 12.43
C TRP A 218 20.38 -24.13 12.28
N LEU A 219 19.95 -22.93 12.68
CA LEU A 219 18.59 -22.46 12.61
C LEU A 219 18.53 -21.18 11.77
N SER A 220 17.71 -21.22 10.71
CA SER A 220 17.50 -20.10 9.79
C SER A 220 16.09 -19.55 10.00
N GLN A 221 15.96 -18.32 10.49
CA GLN A 221 14.66 -17.77 10.84
C GLN A 221 14.62 -16.24 10.77
N ARG A 222 13.45 -15.69 10.48
CA ARG A 222 13.20 -14.24 10.66
C ARG A 222 13.00 -13.92 12.14
N LYS A 223 13.22 -12.66 12.50
CA LYS A 223 12.92 -12.11 13.83
C LYS A 223 11.45 -12.37 14.19
N ALA A 224 11.19 -12.65 15.46
CA ALA A 224 9.83 -12.84 15.95
C ALA A 224 9.06 -11.52 15.89
N THR A 225 7.77 -11.60 15.56
CA THR A 225 6.90 -10.44 15.33
C THR A 225 5.67 -10.46 16.23
N GLY A 226 5.52 -11.50 17.04
CA GLY A 226 4.41 -11.66 17.97
C GLY A 226 4.88 -12.13 19.35
N PRO A 227 4.04 -11.98 20.39
CA PRO A 227 4.41 -12.20 21.79
C PRO A 227 4.84 -13.64 22.10
N ASN A 228 4.36 -14.62 21.33
CA ASN A 228 4.66 -16.05 21.50
C ASN A 228 5.77 -16.56 20.57
N GLY A 229 6.61 -15.67 20.05
CA GLY A 229 7.64 -16.03 19.07
C GLY A 229 7.08 -16.32 17.66
N GLU A 230 5.83 -15.92 17.40
CA GLU A 230 5.20 -16.03 16.09
C GLU A 230 5.93 -15.19 15.04
N ARG A 231 5.83 -15.63 13.78
CA ARG A 231 6.46 -14.97 12.64
C ARG A 231 5.40 -14.67 11.59
N GLY A 232 5.11 -13.40 11.41
CA GLY A 232 4.25 -12.88 10.38
C GLY A 232 4.96 -12.74 9.03
N TRP A 233 4.18 -12.51 7.98
CA TRP A 233 4.73 -12.07 6.69
C TRP A 233 5.00 -10.58 6.77
N ILE A 234 6.19 -10.20 7.22
CA ILE A 234 6.62 -8.80 7.29
C ILE A 234 7.20 -8.34 5.96
N VAL A 235 6.82 -7.13 5.56
CA VAL A 235 7.29 -6.41 4.36
C VAL A 235 7.47 -4.93 4.67
N PRO A 236 8.37 -4.22 3.97
CA PRO A 236 8.41 -2.77 4.04
C PRO A 236 7.26 -2.19 3.20
N ILE A 237 6.61 -1.15 3.71
CA ILE A 237 5.50 -0.46 3.06
C ILE A 237 5.67 1.05 3.11
N ALA A 238 5.33 1.72 2.03
CA ALA A 238 5.29 3.18 1.98
C ALA A 238 3.95 3.69 2.49
N THR A 239 3.98 4.48 3.55
CA THR A 239 2.80 4.93 4.30
C THR A 239 2.63 6.44 4.32
N GLY A 240 3.38 7.19 3.52
CA GLY A 240 3.17 8.64 3.46
C GLY A 240 4.39 9.40 2.99
N PHE A 241 4.43 10.67 3.37
CA PHE A 241 5.48 11.60 3.03
C PHE A 241 5.87 12.49 4.22
N HIS A 242 7.15 12.83 4.29
CA HIS A 242 7.68 13.82 5.22
C HIS A 242 8.18 15.05 4.45
N GLY A 243 7.66 16.22 4.80
CA GLY A 243 8.04 17.48 4.19
C GLY A 243 9.48 17.87 4.52
N ILE A 244 10.28 18.11 3.49
CA ILE A 244 11.68 18.56 3.60
C ILE A 244 11.85 20.06 3.29
N SER A 245 10.73 20.76 3.10
CA SER A 245 10.70 22.20 2.81
C SER A 245 9.44 22.85 3.37
N ASP A 246 9.47 24.16 3.53
CA ASP A 246 8.31 24.95 3.90
C ASP A 246 7.24 24.93 2.80
N LEU A 247 5.98 25.18 3.19
CA LEU A 247 4.88 25.35 2.24
C LEU A 247 5.08 26.66 1.46
N GLY A 248 4.91 26.60 0.14
CA GLY A 248 5.07 27.76 -0.72
C GLY A 248 4.52 27.53 -2.12
N ASN A 249 5.09 28.23 -3.10
CA ASN A 249 4.78 28.04 -4.52
C ASN A 249 6.02 27.51 -5.25
N ALA A 250 5.82 26.59 -6.18
CA ALA A 250 6.87 26.05 -7.02
C ALA A 250 6.66 26.39 -8.50
N LEU A 251 7.76 26.64 -9.21
CA LEU A 251 7.73 26.79 -10.65
C LEU A 251 7.23 25.48 -11.29
N ASN A 252 6.23 25.58 -12.17
CA ASN A 252 5.57 24.43 -12.81
C ASN A 252 4.78 23.50 -11.85
N GLN A 253 4.23 24.02 -10.75
CA GLN A 253 3.32 23.24 -9.92
C GLN A 253 2.03 22.85 -10.68
N ARG A 254 1.44 21.72 -10.31
CA ARG A 254 0.28 21.14 -11.02
C ARG A 254 -0.95 22.05 -10.96
N ASP A 255 -1.18 22.66 -9.82
CA ASP A 255 -2.32 23.53 -9.53
C ASP A 255 -1.81 24.86 -8.97
N PRO A 256 -2.07 26.01 -9.63
CA PRO A 256 -1.66 27.33 -9.16
C PRO A 256 -2.21 27.71 -7.79
N ASP A 257 -3.37 27.18 -7.39
CA ASP A 257 -4.08 27.62 -6.19
C ASP A 257 -3.82 26.73 -4.96
N THR A 258 -3.09 25.62 -5.13
CA THR A 258 -2.75 24.70 -4.05
C THR A 258 -1.28 24.89 -3.61
N PRO A 259 -1.00 25.12 -2.31
CA PRO A 259 0.37 25.22 -1.80
C PRO A 259 1.22 23.98 -2.11
N HIS A 260 2.48 24.21 -2.46
CA HIS A 260 3.46 23.19 -2.78
C HIS A 260 4.46 22.99 -1.64
N ARG A 261 4.99 21.76 -1.53
CA ARG A 261 6.05 21.37 -0.62
C ARG A 261 6.81 20.18 -1.22
N PHE A 262 8.14 20.21 -1.16
CA PHE A 262 8.98 19.05 -1.43
C PHE A 262 8.94 18.10 -0.23
N ALA A 263 8.89 16.80 -0.52
CA ALA A 263 8.76 15.76 0.47
C ALA A 263 9.51 14.48 0.06
N GLU A 264 9.86 13.67 1.04
CA GLU A 264 10.42 12.32 0.87
C GLU A 264 9.43 11.25 1.32
N SER A 265 9.56 10.04 0.80
CA SER A 265 8.69 8.91 1.17
C SER A 265 8.97 8.44 2.60
N LEU A 266 7.90 8.19 3.35
CA LEU A 266 7.97 7.48 4.62
C LEU A 266 7.69 6.01 4.42
N VAL A 267 8.58 5.18 4.96
CA VAL A 267 8.51 3.72 4.90
C VAL A 267 8.50 3.17 6.31
N THR A 268 7.64 2.19 6.54
CA THR A 268 7.56 1.42 7.78
C THR A 268 7.36 -0.05 7.47
N LEU A 269 7.14 -0.88 8.50
CA LEU A 269 6.82 -2.30 8.34
C LEU A 269 5.31 -2.49 8.24
N GLY A 270 4.92 -3.48 7.43
CA GLY A 270 3.57 -3.99 7.34
C GLY A 270 3.57 -5.51 7.39
N GLU A 271 2.43 -6.08 7.77
CA GLU A 271 2.21 -7.52 7.85
C GLU A 271 1.00 -7.93 7.03
N PHE A 272 1.17 -8.92 6.16
CA PHE A 272 0.05 -9.54 5.46
C PHE A 272 -0.60 -10.61 6.35
N LYS A 273 -1.82 -10.35 6.84
CA LYS A 273 -2.62 -11.24 7.68
C LYS A 273 -3.87 -11.73 6.97
N MET A 274 -4.25 -12.97 7.21
CA MET A 274 -5.53 -13.48 6.71
C MET A 274 -6.70 -12.78 7.43
N PRO A 275 -7.78 -12.37 6.72
CA PRO A 275 -8.90 -11.61 7.29
C PRO A 275 -9.52 -12.22 8.56
N TYR A 276 -9.60 -13.55 8.69
CA TYR A 276 -10.17 -14.19 9.89
C TYR A 276 -9.40 -13.90 11.18
N ARG A 277 -8.14 -13.44 11.09
CA ARG A 277 -7.30 -13.08 12.24
C ARG A 277 -7.56 -11.65 12.73
N LEU A 278 -8.34 -10.85 11.99
CA LEU A 278 -8.68 -9.49 12.36
C LEU A 278 -9.84 -9.53 13.36
N ALA A 279 -9.64 -8.85 14.49
CA ALA A 279 -10.61 -8.76 15.57
C ALA A 279 -11.66 -7.70 15.24
N SER A 280 -11.24 -6.57 14.67
CA SER A 280 -12.09 -5.42 14.35
C SER A 280 -11.84 -4.91 12.92
N PRO A 281 -12.77 -4.13 12.34
CA PRO A 281 -12.50 -3.42 11.09
C PRO A 281 -11.36 -2.41 11.22
N GLU A 282 -11.14 -1.82 12.39
CA GLU A 282 -10.04 -0.87 12.61
C GLU A 282 -8.65 -1.52 12.45
N ASP A 283 -8.56 -2.84 12.57
CA ASP A 283 -7.34 -3.59 12.24
C ASP A 283 -7.06 -3.62 10.72
N LEU A 284 -8.09 -3.35 9.91
CA LEU A 284 -8.05 -3.36 8.45
C LEU A 284 -8.01 -1.95 7.85
N LEU A 285 -8.72 -1.00 8.46
CA LEU A 285 -9.01 0.32 7.89
C LEU A 285 -7.83 1.29 8.03
N TRP A 286 -7.40 1.84 6.89
CA TRP A 286 -6.38 2.89 6.77
C TRP A 286 -7.03 4.26 6.57
N ARG A 287 -6.44 5.29 7.18
CA ARG A 287 -6.93 6.67 7.17
C ARG A 287 -5.80 7.64 6.86
N TYR A 288 -6.14 8.82 6.36
CA TYR A 288 -5.20 9.93 6.32
C TYR A 288 -5.00 10.50 7.72
N LEU A 289 -3.74 10.74 8.09
CA LEU A 289 -3.35 11.50 9.26
C LEU A 289 -2.35 12.57 8.80
N VAL A 290 -2.71 13.83 8.97
CA VAL A 290 -1.82 14.96 8.63
C VAL A 290 -1.42 15.64 9.93
N GLU A 291 -0.12 15.76 10.16
CA GLU A 291 0.46 16.49 11.28
C GLU A 291 1.27 17.68 10.74
N PRO A 292 0.63 18.84 10.56
CA PRO A 292 1.28 20.01 9.96
C PRO A 292 2.50 20.48 10.74
N GLU A 293 2.49 20.35 12.08
CA GLU A 293 3.56 20.78 12.97
C GLU A 293 4.87 20.01 12.73
N ASN A 294 4.74 18.71 12.40
CA ASN A 294 5.87 17.82 12.12
C ASN A 294 6.12 17.65 10.61
N ASN A 295 5.38 18.35 9.76
CA ASN A 295 5.41 18.18 8.30
C ASN A 295 5.13 16.74 7.84
N LEU A 296 4.30 15.99 8.56
CA LEU A 296 3.99 14.59 8.25
C LEU A 296 2.64 14.46 7.55
N TYR A 297 2.61 13.65 6.48
CA TYR A 297 1.42 13.31 5.72
C TYR A 297 1.34 11.79 5.63
N LEU A 298 0.58 11.18 6.53
CA LEU A 298 0.60 9.76 6.81
C LEU A 298 -0.68 9.06 6.37
N CYS A 299 -0.55 7.78 6.10
CA CYS A 299 -1.60 6.78 6.01
C CYS A 299 -1.38 5.84 7.21
N VAL A 300 -2.35 5.76 8.11
CA VAL A 300 -2.21 4.99 9.37
C VAL A 300 -3.43 4.10 9.60
N GLN A 301 -3.25 3.05 10.39
CA GLN A 301 -4.36 2.30 10.99
C GLN A 301 -4.50 2.71 12.46
N GLN A 302 -5.73 2.95 12.91
CA GLN A 302 -6.01 3.57 14.22
C GLN A 302 -5.90 2.62 15.42
N THR A 303 -5.39 1.40 15.26
CA THR A 303 -5.34 0.41 16.36
C THR A 303 -4.43 0.81 17.53
N HIS A 304 -3.71 1.93 17.43
CA HIS A 304 -2.88 2.49 18.49
C HIS A 304 -3.29 3.93 18.86
N GLU A 305 -4.49 4.10 19.39
CA GLU A 305 -4.75 5.20 20.32
C GLU A 305 -3.88 4.99 21.57
N SER A 306 -2.75 5.69 21.62
CA SER A 306 -2.28 6.23 22.89
C SER A 306 -3.22 7.39 23.21
N GLU A 307 -3.96 7.30 24.31
CA GLU A 307 -4.88 8.33 24.80
C GLU A 307 -4.31 9.75 24.60
N THR A 308 -4.83 10.48 23.61
CA THR A 308 -4.69 11.93 23.55
C THR A 308 -6.01 12.52 23.08
N THR A 309 -6.89 12.72 24.05
CA THR A 309 -7.95 13.73 24.13
C THR A 309 -8.44 14.33 22.81
N LEU A 310 -9.62 13.86 22.40
CA LEU A 310 -10.62 14.65 21.68
C LEU A 310 -11.02 15.88 22.53
N SER A 311 -10.31 16.99 22.34
CA SER A 311 -10.88 18.33 22.55
C SER A 311 -10.24 19.27 21.55
N ASP A 312 -10.93 19.50 20.44
CA ASP A 312 -11.04 20.79 19.73
C ASP A 312 -11.55 20.53 18.32
N TYR A 313 -12.86 20.31 18.20
CA TYR A 313 -13.71 20.79 17.11
C TYR A 313 -15.14 20.93 17.64
#